data_AF-A0A3E0NCA4-F1
#
_entry.id   AF-A0A3E0NCA4-F1
#
_cell.length_a   1.000
_cell.length_b   1.000
_cell.length_c   1.000
_cell.angle_alpha   90.00
_cell.angle_beta   90.00
_cell.angle_gamma   90.00
#
_symmetry.space_group_name_H-M   'P 1'
#
loop_
_entity.id
_entity.type
_entity.pdbx_description
1 polymer ?
#
loop_
_entity_poly.entity_id
_entity_poly.type
_entity_poly.pdbx_seq_one_letter_code
_entity_poly.pdbx_strand_id
1 'polypeptide(L)'
;MLQAFAEAEDDSPCRCVRVANLDVIDMGHHEEEFRTLELVQDRGDTYWWLSVYRCQVCGQGWMVASEERQNDVFCLRRLSDQEFDRVLNEGAWPTDFDRYEDLLRIGLTAGKRVRFVEPYTSSLRWTIADLARERPGIGVSELAQLLNLDCPLCRDLARLAVEEEGVDVDFEE
;
A
#
# COMPACT_ATOMS: atom_id res chain seq x y z
N MET A 1 -17.45 26.65 3.62
CA MET A 1 -18.67 26.69 4.46
C MET A 1 -19.54 25.42 4.33
N LEU A 2 -18.98 24.28 3.88
CA LEU A 2 -19.62 22.95 3.89
C LEU A 2 -18.78 21.88 4.62
N GLN A 3 -17.49 22.14 4.89
CA GLN A 3 -16.61 21.26 5.66
C GLN A 3 -16.87 21.29 7.18
N ALA A 4 -17.56 22.31 7.70
CA ALA A 4 -17.77 22.49 9.14
C ALA A 4 -18.98 21.73 9.73
N PHE A 5 -19.67 20.90 8.92
CA PHE A 5 -20.79 20.08 9.38
C PHE A 5 -20.48 18.57 9.41
N ALA A 6 -19.32 18.15 8.91
CA ALA A 6 -18.91 16.74 8.87
C ALA A 6 -18.01 16.33 10.05
N GLU A 7 -17.68 17.26 10.94
CA GLU A 7 -17.02 16.99 12.23
C GLU A 7 -18.05 16.84 13.38
N ALA A 8 -19.34 16.66 13.06
CA ALA A 8 -20.24 16.07 14.02
C ALA A 8 -19.74 14.65 14.30
N GLU A 9 -19.55 14.29 15.57
CA GLU A 9 -19.29 12.92 16.00
C GLU A 9 -20.34 12.02 15.35
N ASP A 10 -19.96 11.40 14.23
CA ASP A 10 -20.79 10.46 13.52
C ASP A 10 -20.79 9.19 14.37
N ASP A 11 -21.80 9.06 15.21
CA ASP A 11 -22.07 7.88 16.03
C ASP A 11 -22.60 6.72 15.16
N SER A 12 -22.46 6.81 13.82
CA SER A 12 -22.74 5.70 12.92
C SER A 12 -21.96 4.48 13.39
N PRO A 13 -22.65 3.37 13.71
CA PRO A 13 -21.99 2.14 14.13
C PRO A 13 -21.15 1.54 13.00
N CYS A 14 -21.37 1.95 11.74
CA CYS A 14 -20.64 1.48 10.58
C CYS A 14 -19.67 2.56 10.06
N ARG A 15 -18.41 2.18 9.87
CA ARG A 15 -17.34 3.07 9.36
C ARG A 15 -17.14 2.97 7.85
N CYS A 16 -17.67 1.93 7.19
CA CYS A 16 -17.53 1.73 5.75
C CYS A 16 -18.14 2.85 4.89
N VAL A 17 -19.05 3.66 5.42
CA VAL A 17 -19.62 4.80 4.67
C VAL A 17 -18.62 5.95 4.50
N ARG A 18 -17.59 6.02 5.36
CA ARG A 18 -16.57 7.06 5.35
C ARG A 18 -15.37 6.71 4.47
N VAL A 19 -15.22 5.44 4.11
CA VAL A 19 -14.09 4.91 3.33
C VAL A 19 -14.48 4.85 1.85
N ALA A 20 -13.65 5.45 0.99
CA ALA A 20 -13.85 5.43 -0.46
C ALA A 20 -13.71 4.01 -1.04
N ASN A 21 -14.13 3.80 -2.29
CA ASN A 21 -13.99 2.48 -2.93
C ASN A 21 -12.54 2.04 -3.08
N LEU A 22 -11.64 3.00 -3.31
CA LEU A 22 -10.20 2.86 -3.17
C LEU A 22 -9.75 3.96 -2.22
N ASP A 23 -9.12 3.61 -1.12
CA ASP A 23 -8.74 4.56 -0.07
C ASP A 23 -7.37 4.24 0.53
N VAL A 24 -6.75 5.23 1.17
CA VAL A 24 -5.44 5.09 1.81
C VAL A 24 -5.49 5.66 3.22
N ILE A 25 -5.30 4.79 4.20
CA ILE A 25 -5.39 5.12 5.62
C ILE A 25 -4.00 4.99 6.25
N ASP A 26 -3.59 5.98 7.05
CA ASP A 26 -2.32 5.93 7.75
C ASP A 26 -2.37 4.84 8.84
N MET A 27 -1.36 3.98 8.88
CA MET A 27 -1.27 2.93 9.90
C MET A 27 -1.20 3.52 11.32
N GLY A 28 -0.66 4.73 11.49
CA GLY A 28 -0.69 5.42 12.78
C GLY A 28 -2.08 5.90 13.25
N HIS A 29 -3.10 5.92 12.38
CA HIS A 29 -4.42 6.47 12.67
C HIS A 29 -5.60 5.59 12.18
N HIS A 30 -5.36 4.31 11.91
CA HIS A 30 -6.33 3.41 11.27
C HIS A 30 -7.43 2.86 12.21
N GLU A 31 -7.26 3.00 13.52
CA GLU A 31 -8.03 2.28 14.54
C GLU A 31 -9.55 2.51 14.38
N GLU A 32 -9.95 3.75 14.07
CA GLU A 32 -11.35 4.09 13.95
C GLU A 32 -11.97 3.49 12.68
N GLU A 33 -11.31 3.57 11.54
CA GLU A 33 -11.79 2.98 10.29
C GLU A 33 -11.83 1.46 10.36
N PHE A 34 -10.86 0.83 11.03
CA PHE A 34 -10.75 -0.61 11.18
C PHE A 34 -11.61 -1.18 12.31
N ARG A 35 -12.17 -0.33 13.18
CA ARG A 35 -12.98 -0.73 14.35
C ARG A 35 -14.07 -1.75 14.05
N THR A 36 -14.65 -1.70 12.84
CA THR A 36 -15.75 -2.60 12.43
C THR A 36 -15.31 -3.71 11.49
N LEU A 37 -14.04 -3.75 11.10
CA LEU A 37 -13.47 -4.71 10.16
C LEU A 37 -12.92 -5.91 10.92
N GLU A 38 -13.35 -7.10 10.53
CA GLU A 38 -12.78 -8.36 10.98
C GLU A 38 -11.93 -8.95 9.86
N LEU A 39 -10.71 -9.39 10.18
CA LEU A 39 -9.86 -10.13 9.26
C LEU A 39 -10.52 -11.48 8.97
N VAL A 40 -10.72 -11.79 7.69
CA VAL A 40 -11.32 -13.05 7.25
C VAL A 40 -10.26 -14.02 6.75
N GLN A 41 -9.33 -13.52 5.93
CA GLN A 41 -8.33 -14.36 5.27
C GLN A 41 -7.12 -13.53 4.82
N ASP A 42 -5.93 -14.04 5.10
CA ASP A 42 -4.69 -13.58 4.46
C ASP A 42 -4.48 -14.31 3.12
N ARG A 43 -3.89 -13.62 2.13
CA ARG A 43 -3.59 -14.24 0.84
C ARG A 43 -2.44 -15.25 0.91
N GLY A 44 -1.53 -15.08 1.87
CA GLY A 44 -0.40 -15.96 2.12
C GLY A 44 0.96 -15.33 1.78
N ASP A 45 2.04 -16.07 2.07
CA ASP A 45 3.43 -15.55 2.18
C ASP A 45 3.94 -14.75 0.97
N THR A 46 3.58 -15.15 -0.26
CA THR A 46 4.00 -14.41 -1.48
C THR A 46 3.40 -13.01 -1.53
N TYR A 47 2.19 -12.85 -0.98
CA TYR A 47 1.46 -11.58 -0.90
C TYR A 47 1.23 -11.26 0.57
N TRP A 48 2.30 -11.32 1.38
CA TRP A 48 2.25 -11.16 2.83
C TRP A 48 1.62 -9.84 3.29
N TRP A 49 1.55 -8.85 2.40
CA TRP A 49 0.89 -7.57 2.65
C TRP A 49 -0.63 -7.60 2.43
N LEU A 50 -1.20 -8.66 1.86
CA LEU A 50 -2.57 -8.65 1.32
C LEU A 50 -3.53 -9.58 2.05
N SER A 51 -4.63 -9.00 2.51
CA SER A 51 -5.68 -9.70 3.25
C SER A 51 -7.08 -9.25 2.84
N VAL A 52 -8.09 -10.04 3.19
CA VAL A 52 -9.50 -9.67 3.07
C VAL A 52 -10.12 -9.52 4.45
N TYR A 53 -10.86 -8.44 4.60
CA TYR A 53 -11.64 -8.09 5.77
C TYR A 53 -13.13 -8.04 5.45
N ARG A 54 -13.95 -8.20 6.48
CA ARG A 54 -15.40 -8.00 6.40
C ARG A 54 -15.87 -7.08 7.51
N CYS A 55 -16.67 -6.09 7.15
CA CYS A 55 -17.33 -5.24 8.12
C CYS A 55 -18.42 -6.03 8.86
N GLN A 56 -18.34 -6.09 10.19
CA GLN A 56 -19.29 -6.80 11.04
C GLN A 56 -20.66 -6.11 11.15
N VAL A 57 -20.77 -4.84 10.73
CA VAL A 57 -22.01 -4.06 10.84
C VAL A 57 -22.81 -4.10 9.54
N CYS A 58 -22.17 -3.86 8.39
CA CYS A 58 -22.85 -3.81 7.09
C CYS A 58 -22.54 -4.98 6.17
N GLY A 59 -21.62 -5.88 6.55
CA GLY A 59 -21.24 -7.04 5.75
C GLY A 59 -20.29 -6.74 4.58
N GLN A 60 -19.94 -5.47 4.34
CA GLN A 60 -19.06 -5.04 3.26
C GLN A 60 -17.70 -5.75 3.30
N GLY A 61 -17.31 -6.37 2.19
CA GLY A 61 -15.99 -6.94 1.98
C GLY A 61 -14.95 -5.89 1.57
N TRP A 62 -13.74 -6.03 2.08
CA TRP A 62 -12.60 -5.17 1.76
C TRP A 62 -11.38 -6.02 1.47
N MET A 63 -10.67 -5.70 0.39
CA MET A 63 -9.29 -6.12 0.20
C MET A 63 -8.39 -5.03 0.79
N VAL A 64 -7.46 -5.42 1.63
CA VAL A 64 -6.59 -4.50 2.37
C VAL A 64 -5.14 -4.91 2.13
N ALA A 65 -4.35 -3.98 1.61
CA ALA A 65 -2.91 -4.14 1.47
C ALA A 65 -2.17 -3.27 2.49
N SER A 66 -1.28 -3.88 3.27
CA SER A 66 -0.40 -3.24 4.24
C SER A 66 0.91 -2.81 3.60
N GLU A 67 1.05 -1.53 3.25
CA GLU A 67 2.31 -0.96 2.78
C GLU A 67 3.08 -0.36 3.96
N GLU A 68 3.63 -1.24 4.80
CA GLU A 68 4.33 -0.88 6.04
C GLU A 68 5.80 -0.49 5.80
N ARG A 69 6.40 -0.88 4.67
CA ARG A 69 7.85 -0.70 4.51
C ARG A 69 8.22 0.74 4.24
N GLN A 70 7.43 1.48 3.45
CA GLN A 70 7.80 2.80 2.94
C GLN A 70 6.92 3.93 3.44
N ASN A 71 5.59 3.83 3.29
CA ASN A 71 4.67 4.91 3.60
C ASN A 71 3.86 4.71 4.88
N ASP A 72 3.92 3.53 5.50
CA ASP A 72 3.18 3.20 6.72
C ASP A 72 1.67 3.40 6.54
N VAL A 73 1.13 2.79 5.49
CA VAL A 73 -0.29 2.95 5.08
C VAL A 73 -0.97 1.63 4.78
N PHE A 74 -2.28 1.60 5.03
CA PHE A 74 -3.19 0.61 4.45
C PHE A 74 -3.78 1.15 3.14
N CYS A 75 -3.69 0.38 2.07
CA CYS A 75 -4.45 0.59 0.84
C CYS A 75 -5.71 -0.29 0.89
N LEU A 76 -6.89 0.32 0.80
CA LEU A 76 -8.17 -0.39 0.92
C LEU A 76 -8.88 -0.37 -0.43
N ARG A 77 -9.37 -1.53 -0.87
CA ARG A 77 -10.28 -1.66 -2.01
C ARG A 77 -11.58 -2.32 -1.57
N ARG A 78 -12.70 -1.66 -1.83
CA ARG A 78 -14.04 -2.20 -1.62
C ARG A 78 -14.29 -3.36 -2.59
N LEU A 79 -14.75 -4.49 -2.06
CA LEU A 79 -15.14 -5.65 -2.86
C LEU A 79 -16.65 -5.68 -3.06
N SER A 80 -17.11 -5.99 -4.26
CA SER A 80 -18.49 -6.44 -4.45
C SER A 80 -18.71 -7.79 -3.76
N ASP A 81 -19.97 -8.13 -3.47
CA ASP A 81 -20.31 -9.45 -2.90
C ASP A 81 -19.79 -10.59 -3.79
N GLN A 82 -19.87 -10.43 -5.11
CA GLN A 82 -19.33 -11.40 -6.06
C GLN A 82 -17.80 -11.54 -5.95
N GLU A 83 -17.05 -10.44 -5.89
CA GLU A 83 -15.59 -10.52 -5.74
C GLU A 83 -15.22 -11.15 -4.40
N PHE A 84 -15.90 -10.77 -3.32
CA PHE A 84 -15.67 -11.32 -1.99
C PHE A 84 -15.91 -12.84 -1.96
N ASP A 85 -17.02 -13.31 -2.53
CA ASP A 85 -17.32 -14.75 -2.61
C ASP A 85 -16.28 -15.50 -3.45
N ARG A 86 -15.78 -14.90 -4.54
CA ARG A 86 -14.75 -15.52 -5.37
C ARG A 86 -13.39 -15.60 -4.68
N VAL A 87 -13.03 -14.61 -3.86
CA VAL A 87 -11.82 -14.70 -3.03
C VAL A 87 -11.92 -15.90 -2.08
N LEU A 88 -13.03 -16.03 -1.34
CA LEU A 88 -13.18 -17.05 -0.31
C LEU A 88 -13.35 -18.47 -0.87
N ASN A 89 -14.10 -18.61 -1.96
CA ASN A 89 -14.48 -19.94 -2.46
C ASN A 89 -13.60 -20.42 -3.63
N GLU A 90 -13.05 -19.51 -4.42
CA GLU A 90 -12.24 -19.84 -5.61
C GLU A 90 -10.76 -19.48 -5.43
N GLY A 91 -10.40 -18.71 -4.39
CA GLY A 91 -9.06 -18.13 -4.26
C GLY A 91 -8.75 -17.12 -5.37
N ALA A 92 -9.77 -16.52 -5.99
CA ALA A 92 -9.63 -15.58 -7.08
C ALA A 92 -9.58 -14.14 -6.56
N TRP A 93 -8.36 -13.66 -6.30
CA TRP A 93 -8.10 -12.31 -5.79
C TRP A 93 -8.10 -11.27 -6.92
N PRO A 94 -8.70 -10.08 -6.70
CA PRO A 94 -8.46 -8.93 -7.57
C PRO A 94 -6.97 -8.57 -7.60
N THR A 95 -6.48 -8.16 -8.77
CA THR A 95 -5.04 -7.98 -9.01
C THR A 95 -4.53 -6.59 -8.63
N ASP A 96 -5.40 -5.70 -8.13
CA ASP A 96 -5.08 -4.30 -7.86
C ASP A 96 -3.88 -4.11 -6.93
N PHE A 97 -3.67 -5.06 -6.01
CA PHE A 97 -2.62 -5.04 -4.99
C PHE A 97 -1.60 -6.18 -5.16
N ASP A 98 -1.52 -6.79 -6.35
CA ASP A 98 -0.61 -7.92 -6.63
C ASP A 98 0.86 -7.50 -6.68
N ARG A 99 1.13 -6.28 -7.14
CA ARG A 99 2.49 -5.75 -7.25
C ARG A 99 2.74 -4.75 -6.14
N TYR A 100 3.88 -4.87 -5.47
CA TYR A 100 4.27 -3.92 -4.44
C TYR A 100 4.41 -2.50 -4.99
N GLU A 101 4.88 -2.38 -6.25
CA GLU A 101 4.94 -1.13 -7.01
C GLU A 101 3.58 -0.39 -7.09
N ASP A 102 2.48 -1.12 -7.22
CA ASP A 102 1.15 -0.52 -7.33
C ASP A 102 0.71 0.07 -5.99
N LEU A 103 1.10 -0.53 -4.86
CA LEU A 103 0.88 0.05 -3.52
C LEU A 103 1.62 1.37 -3.36
N LEU A 104 2.88 1.43 -3.80
CA LEU A 104 3.67 2.66 -3.77
C LEU A 104 3.03 3.76 -4.62
N ARG A 105 2.51 3.41 -5.81
CA ARG A 105 1.78 4.36 -6.67
C ARG A 105 0.49 4.85 -6.03
N ILE A 106 -0.26 3.97 -5.38
CA ILE A 106 -1.50 4.32 -4.68
C ILE A 106 -1.19 5.30 -3.54
N GLY A 107 -0.20 4.98 -2.70
CA GLY A 107 0.26 5.87 -1.63
C GLY A 107 0.72 7.24 -2.15
N LEU A 108 1.55 7.25 -3.21
CA LEU A 108 2.01 8.48 -3.86
C LEU A 108 0.85 9.32 -4.39
N THR A 109 -0.12 8.69 -5.06
CA THR A 109 -1.32 9.35 -5.61
C THR A 109 -2.20 9.95 -4.50
N ALA A 110 -2.28 9.27 -3.35
CA ALA A 110 -2.93 9.77 -2.15
C ALA A 110 -2.12 10.85 -1.40
N GLY A 111 -0.95 11.25 -1.94
CA GLY A 111 -0.10 12.30 -1.37
C GLY A 111 0.70 11.86 -0.15
N LYS A 112 0.79 10.54 0.10
CA LYS A 112 1.53 9.97 1.23
C LYS A 112 3.03 10.11 0.99
N ARG A 113 3.73 10.57 2.03
CA ARG A 113 5.14 10.96 1.96
C ARG A 113 5.81 10.75 3.31
N VAL A 114 6.24 9.53 3.59
CA VAL A 114 7.09 9.27 4.74
C VAL A 114 8.55 9.58 4.39
N ARG A 115 9.28 10.10 5.38
CA ARG A 115 10.71 10.43 5.25
C ARG A 115 11.49 9.62 6.27
N PHE A 116 12.43 8.83 5.78
CA PHE A 116 13.36 8.11 6.64
C PHE A 116 14.35 9.08 7.26
N VAL A 117 14.54 8.97 8.58
CA VAL A 117 15.57 9.74 9.31
C VAL A 117 16.97 9.30 8.87
N GLU A 118 17.15 8.00 8.66
CA GLU A 118 18.40 7.40 8.17
C GLU A 118 18.11 6.53 6.94
N PRO A 119 18.16 7.09 5.71
CA PRO A 119 17.79 6.35 4.51
C PRO A 119 18.70 5.14 4.21
N TYR A 120 20.00 5.25 4.49
CA TYR A 120 20.99 4.21 4.17
C TYR A 120 20.88 2.95 5.04
N THR A 121 20.25 3.03 6.22
CA THR A 121 20.03 1.91 7.14
C THR A 121 18.58 1.39 7.10
N SER A 122 17.76 1.93 6.18
CA SER A 122 16.34 1.62 6.06
C SER A 122 16.03 0.47 5.09
N SER A 123 14.74 0.12 4.99
CA SER A 123 14.20 -0.85 4.04
C SER A 123 14.21 -0.37 2.58
N LEU A 124 14.56 0.91 2.31
CA LEU A 124 14.54 1.49 0.97
C LEU A 124 15.39 0.70 -0.02
N ARG A 125 16.60 0.30 0.38
CA ARG A 125 17.50 -0.46 -0.49
C ARG A 125 16.91 -1.81 -0.91
N TRP A 126 16.31 -2.54 0.04
CA TRP A 126 15.66 -3.82 -0.25
C TRP A 126 14.44 -3.62 -1.16
N THR A 127 13.70 -2.54 -0.96
CA THR A 127 12.56 -2.21 -1.81
C THR A 127 12.99 -1.85 -3.23
N ILE A 128 14.10 -1.11 -3.39
CA ILE A 128 14.70 -0.88 -4.72
C ILE A 128 15.08 -2.21 -5.37
N ALA A 129 15.74 -3.12 -4.63
CA ALA A 129 16.13 -4.41 -5.16
C ALA A 129 14.92 -5.26 -5.58
N ASP A 130 13.86 -5.30 -4.76
CA ASP A 130 12.62 -6.01 -5.07
C ASP A 130 11.96 -5.44 -6.35
N LEU A 131 11.86 -4.11 -6.47
CA LEU A 131 11.32 -3.46 -7.67
C LEU A 131 12.16 -3.75 -8.92
N ALA A 132 13.49 -3.71 -8.81
CA ALA A 132 14.40 -4.01 -9.92
C ALA A 132 14.38 -5.49 -10.34
N ARG A 133 14.08 -6.42 -9.41
CA ARG A 133 13.86 -7.84 -9.76
C ARG A 133 12.55 -8.03 -10.52
N GLU A 134 11.49 -7.33 -10.13
CA GLU A 134 10.21 -7.36 -10.85
C GLU A 134 10.31 -6.70 -12.23
N ARG A 135 11.08 -5.62 -12.33
CA ARG A 135 11.30 -4.85 -13.57
C ARG A 135 12.78 -4.55 -13.77
N PRO A 136 13.56 -5.50 -14.34
CA PRO A 136 14.96 -5.27 -14.68
C PRO A 136 15.11 -4.06 -15.60
N GLY A 137 16.04 -3.17 -15.28
CA GLY A 137 16.27 -1.92 -16.00
C GLY A 137 15.28 -0.81 -15.65
N ILE A 138 14.57 -0.89 -14.51
CA ILE A 138 13.79 0.23 -13.99
C ILE A 138 14.70 1.47 -13.79
N GLY A 139 14.24 2.63 -14.25
CA GLY A 139 15.02 3.87 -14.18
C GLY A 139 15.11 4.45 -12.78
N VAL A 140 16.28 4.99 -12.42
CA VAL A 140 16.52 5.65 -11.12
C VAL A 140 15.53 6.79 -10.85
N SER A 141 15.14 7.53 -11.88
CA SER A 141 14.16 8.62 -11.76
C SER A 141 12.75 8.10 -11.46
N GLU A 142 12.39 6.91 -11.98
CA GLU A 142 11.12 6.25 -11.65
C GLU A 142 11.13 5.72 -10.22
N LEU A 143 12.23 5.09 -9.80
CA LEU A 143 12.43 4.65 -8.41
C LEU A 143 12.34 5.82 -7.42
N ALA A 144 12.97 6.96 -7.74
CA ALA A 144 12.93 8.16 -6.91
C ALA A 144 11.48 8.68 -6.75
N GLN A 145 10.69 8.65 -7.82
CA GLN A 145 9.28 9.05 -7.75
C GLN A 145 8.44 8.08 -6.90
N LEU A 146 8.56 6.77 -7.14
CA LEU A 146 7.82 5.74 -6.42
C LEU A 146 8.11 5.75 -4.91
N LEU A 147 9.37 5.97 -4.54
CA LEU A 147 9.82 5.98 -3.15
C LEU A 147 9.81 7.39 -2.54
N ASN A 148 9.32 8.39 -3.29
CA ASN A 148 9.29 9.80 -2.88
C ASN A 148 10.66 10.30 -2.38
N LEU A 149 11.75 9.87 -3.01
CA LEU A 149 13.12 10.29 -2.71
C LEU A 149 13.58 11.41 -3.65
N ASP A 150 14.60 12.17 -3.23
CA ASP A 150 15.35 12.95 -4.20
C ASP A 150 16.20 12.02 -5.09
N CYS A 151 16.41 12.43 -6.35
CA CYS A 151 17.12 11.61 -7.32
C CYS A 151 18.57 11.27 -6.90
N PRO A 152 19.37 12.21 -6.34
CA PRO A 152 20.71 11.88 -5.83
C PRO A 152 20.71 10.77 -4.77
N LEU A 153 19.85 10.86 -3.75
CA LEU A 153 19.73 9.86 -2.70
C LEU A 153 19.27 8.51 -3.27
N CYS A 154 18.27 8.52 -4.16
CA CYS A 154 17.79 7.30 -4.80
C CYS A 154 18.90 6.64 -5.63
N ARG A 155 19.70 7.43 -6.36
CA ARG A 155 20.84 6.96 -7.13
C ARG A 155 21.89 6.28 -6.26
N ASP A 156 22.20 6.85 -5.10
CA ASP A 156 23.16 6.25 -4.17
C ASP A 156 22.63 4.94 -3.57
N LEU A 157 21.36 4.90 -3.15
CA LEU A 157 20.72 3.68 -2.65
C LEU A 157 20.61 2.59 -3.73
N ALA A 158 20.33 2.99 -4.98
CA ALA A 158 20.27 2.07 -6.10
C ALA A 158 21.64 1.46 -6.42
N ARG A 159 22.73 2.23 -6.33
CA ARG A 159 24.10 1.67 -6.45
C ARG A 159 24.37 0.61 -5.41
N LEU A 160 24.01 0.87 -4.15
CA LEU A 160 24.14 -0.13 -3.08
C LEU A 160 23.30 -1.39 -3.36
N ALA A 161 22.08 -1.22 -3.86
CA ALA A 161 21.25 -2.36 -4.26
C ALA A 161 21.90 -3.18 -5.39
N VAL A 162 22.45 -2.53 -6.43
CA VAL A 162 23.17 -3.22 -7.51
C VAL A 162 24.41 -3.96 -6.99
N GLU A 163 25.20 -3.31 -6.14
CA GLU A 163 26.44 -3.89 -5.58
C GLU A 163 26.18 -5.08 -4.65
N GLU A 164 25.17 -4.99 -3.78
CA GLU A 164 24.90 -6.01 -2.75
C GLU A 164 23.96 -7.11 -3.23
N GLU A 165 22.96 -6.76 -4.05
CA GLU A 165 21.85 -7.65 -4.43
C GLU A 165 21.92 -8.12 -5.89
N GLY A 166 22.84 -7.55 -6.69
CA GLY A 166 23.06 -7.96 -8.10
C GLY A 166 21.89 -7.66 -9.03
N VAL A 167 21.11 -6.62 -8.74
CA VAL A 167 19.93 -6.21 -9.52
C VAL A 167 20.30 -5.29 -10.69
N ASP A 168 19.38 -5.15 -11.66
CA ASP A 168 19.55 -4.31 -12.84
C ASP A 168 18.71 -3.03 -12.73
N VAL A 169 19.39 -1.88 -12.68
CA VAL A 169 18.79 -0.54 -12.57
C VAL A 169 19.37 0.35 -13.66
N ASP A 170 18.50 1.07 -14.37
CA ASP A 170 18.91 2.06 -15.34
C ASP A 170 19.25 3.39 -14.65
N PHE A 171 20.46 3.88 -14.89
CA PHE A 171 21.00 5.11 -14.31
C PHE A 171 21.01 6.28 -15.30
N GLU A 172 20.60 6.06 -16.55
CA GLU A 172 20.42 7.11 -17.54
C GLU A 172 19.21 8.01 -17.16
N GLU A 173 19.29 9.30 -17.52
CA GLU A 173 18.28 10.32 -17.19
C GLU A 173 17.30 10.58 -18.33
#